data_AF-A0AAW9INK4-F1
#
_entry.id   AF-A0AAW9INK4-F1
#
_cell.length_a   1.000
_cell.length_b   1.000
_cell.length_c   1.000
_cell.angle_alpha   90.00
_cell.angle_beta   90.00
_cell.angle_gamma   90.00
#
_symmetry.space_group_name_H-M   'P 1'
#
loop_
_entity.id
_entity.type
_entity.pdbx_description
1 polymer ?
#
loop_
_entity_poly.entity_id
_entity_poly.type
_entity_poly.pdbx_seq_one_letter_code
_entity_poly.pdbx_strand_id
1 'polypeptide(L)'
;IINGKITMKRQYKINNGKIDYMFDSNIKIDDEVLQDILSKSSDSKMKAIVTTIQREQNKAIRNEKYKNLIVQGPAGSGKTSVALHRIAYLLYKHRDTITSKNIVIFSPNNIFNDYISNVLPQLGEDNMLQTTFKEYMHKVLENVNVKEDYCEMMENIFGDEGEQYYDVRIKSIKF
;
A
#
# COMPACT_ATOMS: atom_id res chain seq x y z
N ILE A 1 5.33 -21.60 -26.43
CA ILE A 1 4.94 -20.18 -26.19
C ILE A 1 3.65 -19.95 -26.94
N ILE A 2 2.56 -19.63 -26.26
CA ILE A 2 1.27 -19.32 -26.89
C ILE A 2 1.17 -17.79 -26.96
N ASN A 3 1.04 -17.26 -28.17
CA ASN A 3 0.85 -15.83 -28.42
C ASN A 3 -0.62 -15.54 -28.71
N GLY A 4 -1.14 -14.44 -28.17
CA GLY A 4 -2.52 -14.01 -28.41
C GLY A 4 -2.65 -12.50 -28.29
N LYS A 5 -3.54 -11.91 -29.11
CA LYS A 5 -3.85 -10.48 -29.09
C LYS A 5 -5.21 -10.28 -28.45
N ILE A 6 -5.26 -9.60 -27.31
CA ILE A 6 -6.52 -9.16 -26.71
C ILE A 6 -7.04 -7.99 -27.54
N THR A 7 -8.17 -8.18 -28.20
CA THR A 7 -8.83 -7.14 -29.03
C THR A 7 -9.72 -6.24 -28.19
N MET A 8 -10.39 -6.80 -27.17
CA MET A 8 -11.30 -6.07 -26.28
C MET A 8 -11.38 -6.75 -24.92
N LYS A 9 -11.42 -5.94 -23.87
CA LYS A 9 -11.70 -6.37 -22.50
C LYS A 9 -12.80 -5.47 -21.94
N ARG A 10 -13.81 -6.09 -21.34
CA ARG A 10 -15.01 -5.41 -20.85
C ARG A 10 -15.31 -5.81 -19.43
N GLN A 11 -15.75 -4.86 -18.61
CA GLN A 11 -16.24 -5.11 -17.26
C GLN A 11 -17.74 -4.86 -17.19
N TYR A 12 -18.42 -5.65 -16.36
CA TYR A 12 -19.86 -5.62 -16.15
C TYR A 12 -20.16 -5.70 -14.66
N LYS A 13 -21.18 -4.97 -14.20
CA LYS A 13 -21.85 -5.26 -12.93
C LYS A 13 -23.23 -5.83 -13.22
N ILE A 14 -23.51 -7.00 -12.65
CA ILE A 14 -24.76 -7.71 -12.83
C ILE A 14 -25.43 -7.82 -11.47
N ASN A 15 -26.65 -7.30 -11.36
CA ASN A 15 -27.50 -7.43 -10.18
C ASN A 15 -28.85 -7.98 -10.60
N ASN A 16 -29.32 -9.01 -9.88
CA ASN A 16 -30.62 -9.68 -10.13
C ASN A 16 -30.85 -10.06 -11.61
N GLY A 17 -29.81 -10.54 -12.28
CA GLY A 17 -29.87 -10.94 -13.70
C GLY A 17 -29.94 -9.77 -14.70
N LYS A 18 -29.75 -8.53 -14.26
CA LYS A 18 -29.66 -7.34 -15.13
C LYS A 18 -28.24 -6.77 -15.09
N ILE A 19 -27.77 -6.31 -16.25
CA ILE A 19 -26.52 -5.56 -16.35
C ILE A 19 -26.81 -4.13 -15.92
N ASP A 20 -26.30 -3.73 -14.75
CA ASP A 20 -26.43 -2.37 -14.24
C ASP A 20 -25.54 -1.40 -15.02
N TYR A 21 -24.31 -1.83 -15.33
CA TYR A 21 -23.42 -1.09 -16.21
C TYR A 21 -22.39 -1.98 -16.89
N MET A 22 -21.84 -1.43 -17.98
CA MET A 22 -20.90 -2.08 -18.86
C MET A 22 -19.95 -1.04 -19.47
N PHE A 23 -18.64 -1.27 -19.38
CA PHE A 23 -17.66 -0.40 -20.04
C PHE A 23 -16.42 -1.18 -20.53
N ASP A 24 -15.87 -0.74 -21.65
CA ASP A 24 -14.61 -1.26 -22.19
C ASP A 24 -13.44 -0.74 -21.35
N SER A 25 -12.63 -1.66 -20.83
CA SER A 25 -11.42 -1.32 -20.09
C SER A 25 -10.37 -2.40 -20.25
N ASN A 26 -9.17 -2.00 -20.65
CA ASN A 26 -8.00 -2.89 -20.69
C ASN A 26 -7.50 -3.25 -19.27
N ILE A 27 -8.02 -2.60 -18.22
CA ILE A 27 -7.57 -2.73 -16.83
C ILE A 27 -8.79 -2.98 -15.92
N LYS A 28 -8.62 -3.78 -14.86
CA LYS A 28 -9.69 -4.02 -13.89
C LYS A 28 -9.83 -2.77 -13.01
N ILE A 29 -11.00 -2.14 -13.00
CA ILE A 29 -11.34 -1.03 -12.09
C ILE A 29 -12.14 -1.66 -10.95
N ASP A 30 -11.78 -1.41 -9.69
CA ASP A 30 -12.45 -1.96 -8.49
C ASP A 30 -13.25 -0.90 -7.70
N ASP A 31 -13.12 0.39 -8.03
CA ASP A 31 -13.85 1.48 -7.37
C ASP A 31 -15.25 1.67 -7.98
N GLU A 32 -16.31 1.40 -7.20
CA GLU A 32 -17.70 1.45 -7.65
C GLU A 32 -18.16 2.86 -8.09
N VAL A 33 -17.67 3.90 -7.43
CA VAL A 33 -18.02 5.29 -7.78
C VAL A 33 -17.39 5.66 -9.12
N LEU A 34 -16.14 5.27 -9.33
CA LEU A 34 -15.48 5.45 -10.62
C LEU A 34 -16.15 4.61 -11.73
N GLN A 35 -16.59 3.39 -11.43
CA GLN A 35 -17.31 2.55 -12.39
C GLN A 35 -18.64 3.20 -12.82
N ASP A 36 -19.38 3.78 -11.87
CA ASP A 36 -20.64 4.50 -12.16
C ASP A 36 -20.40 5.79 -12.96
N ILE A 37 -19.35 6.53 -12.66
CA ILE A 37 -18.99 7.74 -13.42
C ILE A 37 -18.55 7.40 -14.85
N LEU A 38 -17.81 6.30 -15.05
CA LEU A 38 -17.35 5.86 -16.38
C LEU A 38 -18.46 5.22 -17.22
N SER A 39 -19.47 4.65 -16.58
CA SER A 39 -20.67 4.14 -17.27
C SER A 39 -21.58 5.28 -17.72
N LYS A 40 -21.68 6.35 -16.92
CA LYS A 40 -22.50 7.54 -17.21
C LYS A 40 -21.81 8.58 -18.09
N SER A 41 -20.48 8.71 -18.02
CA SER A 41 -19.74 9.66 -18.85
C SER A 41 -19.20 8.99 -20.12
N SER A 42 -19.75 9.39 -21.27
CA SER A 42 -19.21 9.09 -22.60
C SER A 42 -17.99 9.95 -22.94
N ASP A 43 -17.55 10.82 -22.02
CA ASP A 43 -16.49 11.80 -22.26
C ASP A 43 -15.12 11.12 -22.39
N SER A 44 -14.59 11.15 -23.61
CA SER A 44 -13.30 10.58 -23.98
C SER A 44 -12.14 11.06 -23.09
N LYS A 45 -12.22 12.29 -22.56
CA LYS A 45 -11.19 12.87 -21.68
C LYS A 45 -11.15 12.21 -20.32
N MET A 46 -12.31 11.96 -19.70
CA MET A 46 -12.38 11.33 -18.39
C MET A 46 -11.92 9.87 -18.45
N LYS A 47 -12.31 9.15 -19.52
CA LYS A 47 -11.79 7.80 -19.82
C LYS A 47 -10.28 7.80 -20.02
N ALA A 48 -9.72 8.78 -20.74
CA ALA A 48 -8.29 8.89 -20.96
C ALA A 48 -7.51 9.15 -19.65
N ILE A 49 -8.04 10.01 -18.76
CA ILE A 49 -7.42 10.30 -17.45
C ILE A 49 -7.40 9.05 -16.57
N VAL A 50 -8.53 8.37 -16.40
CA VAL A 50 -8.60 7.15 -15.55
C VAL A 50 -7.71 6.05 -16.11
N THR A 51 -7.73 5.85 -17.44
CA THR A 51 -6.84 4.87 -18.09
C THR A 51 -5.37 5.21 -17.87
N THR A 52 -5.01 6.50 -17.85
CA THR A 52 -3.63 6.95 -17.61
C THR A 52 -3.22 6.72 -16.14
N ILE A 53 -4.06 7.08 -15.17
CA ILE A 53 -3.82 6.85 -13.73
C ILE A 53 -3.64 5.35 -13.46
N GLN A 54 -4.54 4.52 -13.99
CA GLN A 54 -4.46 3.06 -13.86
C GLN A 54 -3.19 2.50 -14.52
N ARG A 55 -2.77 3.06 -15.66
CA ARG A 55 -1.51 2.68 -16.31
C ARG A 55 -0.30 3.02 -15.44
N GLU A 56 -0.30 4.18 -14.77
CA GLU A 56 0.77 4.59 -13.86
C GLU A 56 0.82 3.73 -12.59
N GLN A 57 -0.33 3.48 -11.98
CA GLN A 57 -0.45 2.54 -10.85
C GLN A 57 0.06 1.14 -11.24
N ASN A 58 -0.33 0.62 -12.40
CA ASN A 58 0.12 -0.69 -12.87
C ASN A 58 1.62 -0.72 -13.21
N LYS A 59 2.20 0.38 -13.69
CA LYS A 59 3.66 0.52 -13.84
C LYS A 59 4.36 0.42 -12.50
N ALA A 60 3.84 1.07 -11.46
CA ALA A 60 4.38 0.98 -10.10
C ALA A 60 4.22 -0.44 -9.52
N ILE A 61 3.07 -1.10 -9.73
CA ILE A 61 2.82 -2.47 -9.26
C ILE A 61 3.82 -3.46 -9.88
N ARG A 62 4.08 -3.36 -11.19
CA ARG A 62 4.90 -4.32 -11.94
C ARG A 62 6.37 -3.92 -12.10
N ASN A 63 6.82 -2.85 -11.44
CA ASN A 63 8.20 -2.39 -11.58
C ASN A 63 9.17 -3.37 -10.91
N GLU A 64 10.01 -4.04 -11.69
CA GLU A 64 11.12 -4.87 -11.18
C GLU A 64 12.50 -4.35 -11.61
N LYS A 65 12.51 -3.26 -12.38
CA LYS A 65 13.76 -2.68 -12.88
C LYS A 65 14.61 -2.10 -11.75
N TYR A 66 13.96 -1.59 -10.70
CA TYR A 66 14.62 -0.95 -9.57
C TYR A 66 14.39 -1.76 -8.30
N LYS A 67 15.46 -1.96 -7.53
CA LYS A 67 15.42 -2.62 -6.22
C LYS A 67 14.57 -1.85 -5.21
N ASN A 68 14.67 -0.52 -5.24
CA ASN A 68 13.94 0.38 -4.35
C ASN A 68 12.93 1.18 -5.18
N LEU A 69 11.71 1.33 -4.67
CA LEU A 69 10.63 2.07 -5.33
C LEU A 69 9.98 3.03 -4.33
N ILE A 70 9.90 4.30 -4.70
CA ILE A 70 9.17 5.34 -3.94
C ILE A 70 7.92 5.69 -4.72
N VAL A 71 6.76 5.68 -4.06
CA VAL A 71 5.46 6.02 -4.65
C VAL A 71 4.94 7.31 -4.02
N GLN A 72 4.87 8.38 -4.81
CA GLN A 72 4.38 9.68 -4.37
C GLN A 72 3.11 10.05 -5.14
N GLY A 73 2.14 10.67 -4.46
CA GLY A 73 0.92 11.13 -5.08
C GLY A 73 0.00 11.87 -4.09
N PRO A 74 -1.00 12.62 -4.59
CA PRO A 74 -1.93 13.37 -3.76
C PRO A 74 -2.81 12.46 -2.89
N ALA A 75 -3.51 13.03 -1.90
CA ALA A 75 -4.49 12.28 -1.11
C ALA A 75 -5.53 11.61 -2.03
N GLY A 76 -5.98 10.40 -1.67
CA GLY A 76 -6.93 9.63 -2.49
C GLY A 76 -6.35 8.97 -3.74
N SER A 77 -5.06 9.11 -4.05
CA SER A 77 -4.44 8.52 -5.26
C SER A 77 -4.23 6.99 -5.22
N GLY A 78 -4.74 6.29 -4.20
CA GLY A 78 -4.66 4.83 -4.09
C GLY A 78 -3.29 4.25 -3.73
N LYS A 79 -2.40 5.01 -3.09
CA LYS A 79 -1.02 4.55 -2.75
C LYS A 79 -1.00 3.24 -1.95
N THR A 80 -1.87 3.12 -0.95
CA THR A 80 -2.00 1.91 -0.14
C THR A 80 -2.42 0.72 -0.99
N SER A 81 -3.42 0.90 -1.85
CA SER A 81 -3.88 -0.13 -2.78
C SER A 81 -2.77 -0.54 -3.75
N VAL A 82 -2.02 0.42 -4.30
CA VAL A 82 -0.85 0.15 -5.17
C VAL A 82 0.20 -0.69 -4.44
N ALA A 83 0.50 -0.37 -3.18
CA ALA A 83 1.46 -1.14 -2.38
C ALA A 83 0.98 -2.58 -2.14
N LEU A 84 -0.29 -2.77 -1.75
CA LEU A 84 -0.86 -4.10 -1.51
C LEU A 84 -0.91 -4.94 -2.78
N HIS A 85 -1.40 -4.38 -3.89
CA HIS A 85 -1.41 -5.09 -5.17
C HIS A 85 0.00 -5.40 -5.68
N ARG A 86 0.99 -4.55 -5.39
CA ARG A 86 2.40 -4.85 -5.69
C ARG A 86 2.89 -6.04 -4.89
N ILE A 87 2.57 -6.10 -3.60
CA ILE A 87 2.94 -7.24 -2.75
C ILE A 87 2.31 -8.53 -3.27
N ALA A 88 1.01 -8.53 -3.55
CA ALA A 88 0.32 -9.69 -4.13
C ALA A 88 0.92 -10.09 -5.50
N TYR A 89 1.28 -9.12 -6.35
CA TYR A 89 1.96 -9.39 -7.62
C TYR A 89 3.32 -10.07 -7.41
N LEU A 90 4.12 -9.59 -6.45
CA LEU A 90 5.43 -10.16 -6.15
C LEU A 90 5.32 -11.56 -5.56
N LEU A 91 4.38 -11.79 -4.64
CA LEU A 91 4.09 -13.12 -4.10
C LEU A 91 3.64 -14.10 -5.18
N TYR A 92 2.69 -13.69 -6.03
CA TYR A 92 2.24 -14.52 -7.14
C TYR A 92 3.36 -14.88 -8.12
N LYS A 93 4.15 -13.88 -8.54
CA LYS A 93 5.21 -14.06 -9.54
C LYS A 93 6.40 -14.83 -8.99
N HIS A 94 6.77 -14.60 -7.74
CA HIS A 94 7.92 -15.21 -7.07
C HIS A 94 7.48 -16.25 -6.03
N ARG A 95 6.35 -16.92 -6.22
CA ARG A 95 5.77 -17.88 -5.25
C ARG A 95 6.71 -19.03 -4.88
N ASP A 96 7.67 -19.34 -5.75
CA ASP A 96 8.66 -20.41 -5.53
C ASP A 96 9.83 -19.94 -4.66
N THR A 97 10.02 -18.62 -4.44
CA THR A 97 11.16 -18.04 -3.71
C THR A 97 10.78 -17.07 -2.61
N ILE A 98 9.62 -16.43 -2.68
CA ILE A 98 9.12 -15.43 -1.72
C ILE A 98 7.80 -15.93 -1.16
N THR A 99 7.71 -15.95 0.16
CA THR A 99 6.48 -16.24 0.90
C THR A 99 6.02 -15.02 1.68
N SER A 100 4.77 -15.01 2.14
CA SER A 100 4.21 -13.96 3.01
C SER A 100 5.07 -13.69 4.26
N LYS A 101 5.78 -14.70 4.76
CA LYS A 101 6.72 -14.61 5.90
C LYS A 101 7.98 -13.80 5.61
N ASN A 102 8.33 -13.60 4.34
CA ASN A 102 9.50 -12.82 3.93
C ASN A 102 9.19 -11.32 3.79
N ILE A 103 7.94 -10.91 4.03
CA ILE A 103 7.46 -9.55 3.83
C ILE A 103 7.03 -8.95 5.18
N VAL A 104 7.46 -7.71 5.43
CA VAL A 104 7.01 -6.91 6.57
C VAL A 104 6.36 -5.63 6.05
N ILE A 105 5.21 -5.27 6.63
CA ILE A 105 4.52 -4.00 6.40
C ILE A 105 4.62 -3.17 7.67
N PHE A 106 5.23 -2.00 7.54
CA PHE A 106 5.20 -0.96 8.57
C PHE A 106 4.02 -0.04 8.33
N SER A 107 3.05 -0.07 9.24
CA SER A 107 1.90 0.82 9.22
C SER A 107 2.10 1.99 10.18
N PRO A 108 1.38 3.10 9.99
CA PRO A 108 1.46 4.24 10.90
C PRO A 108 0.79 3.96 12.27
N ASN A 109 -0.20 3.06 12.34
CA ASN A 109 -0.89 2.68 13.57
C ASN A 109 -1.63 1.34 13.43
N ASN A 110 -2.14 0.83 14.55
CA ASN A 110 -2.81 -0.47 14.61
C ASN A 110 -4.13 -0.55 13.84
N ILE A 111 -4.88 0.54 13.73
CA ILE A 111 -6.11 0.56 12.90
C ILE A 111 -5.77 0.30 11.43
N PHE A 112 -4.62 0.83 10.95
CA PHE A 112 -4.14 0.52 9.61
C PHE A 112 -3.68 -0.94 9.49
N ASN A 113 -3.08 -1.55 10.52
CA ASN A 113 -2.76 -2.99 10.50
C ASN A 113 -4.04 -3.81 10.27
N ASP A 114 -5.10 -3.53 11.03
CA ASP A 114 -6.38 -4.23 10.92
C ASP A 114 -6.98 -4.10 9.51
N TYR A 115 -6.93 -2.90 8.92
CA TYR A 115 -7.38 -2.71 7.55
C TYR A 115 -6.59 -3.58 6.55
N ILE A 116 -5.25 -3.58 6.64
CA ILE A 116 -4.38 -4.35 5.74
C ILE A 116 -4.62 -5.87 5.89
N SER A 117 -4.80 -6.34 7.13
CA SER A 117 -5.07 -7.75 7.46
C SER A 117 -6.36 -8.29 6.83
N ASN A 118 -7.31 -7.41 6.51
CA ASN A 118 -8.56 -7.76 5.86
C ASN A 118 -8.48 -7.73 4.32
N VAL A 119 -7.59 -6.91 3.76
CA VAL A 119 -7.49 -6.72 2.30
C VAL A 119 -6.65 -7.81 1.63
N LEU A 120 -5.55 -8.26 2.25
CA LEU A 120 -4.69 -9.29 1.65
C LEU A 120 -5.40 -10.65 1.44
N PRO A 121 -6.21 -11.15 2.39
CA PRO A 121 -7.00 -12.36 2.17
C PRO A 121 -7.97 -12.25 0.98
N GLN A 122 -8.53 -11.06 0.74
CA GLN A 122 -9.40 -10.81 -0.42
C GLN A 122 -8.64 -10.89 -1.76
N LEU A 123 -7.32 -10.69 -1.73
CA LEU A 123 -6.45 -10.87 -2.88
C LEU A 123 -5.97 -12.32 -3.04
N GLY A 124 -6.36 -13.23 -2.15
CA GLY A 124 -5.99 -14.64 -2.18
C GLY A 124 -4.62 -14.95 -1.59
N GLU A 125 -4.02 -14.01 -0.84
CA GLU A 125 -2.70 -14.15 -0.22
C GLU A 125 -2.82 -14.32 1.29
N ASP A 126 -1.89 -15.08 1.89
CA ASP A 126 -1.81 -15.24 3.34
C ASP A 126 -1.46 -13.91 4.03
N ASN A 127 -1.90 -13.78 5.29
CA ASN A 127 -1.49 -12.65 6.11
C ASN A 127 0.03 -12.65 6.35
N MET A 128 0.59 -11.46 6.25
CA MET A 128 2.02 -11.17 6.42
C MET A 128 2.27 -10.41 7.71
N LEU A 129 3.54 -10.28 8.12
CA LEU A 129 3.89 -9.54 9.32
C LEU A 129 3.55 -8.05 9.14
N GLN A 130 2.57 -7.58 9.89
CA GLN A 130 2.12 -6.19 9.93
C GLN A 130 2.36 -5.67 11.33
N THR A 131 3.03 -4.53 11.45
CA THR A 131 3.40 -3.98 12.75
C THR A 131 3.64 -2.49 12.61
N THR A 132 3.48 -1.74 13.70
CA THR A 132 3.98 -0.37 13.73
C THR A 132 5.50 -0.39 13.91
N PHE A 133 6.17 0.69 13.48
CA PHE A 133 7.61 0.81 13.69
C PHE A 133 7.98 0.70 15.19
N LYS A 134 7.17 1.33 16.04
CA LYS A 134 7.32 1.30 17.50
C LYS A 134 7.26 -0.12 18.05
N GLU A 135 6.20 -0.87 17.75
CA GLU A 135 6.04 -2.25 18.24
C GLU A 135 7.16 -3.16 17.74
N TYR A 136 7.54 -3.03 16.47
CA TYR A 136 8.65 -3.80 15.90
C TYR A 136 9.96 -3.53 16.64
N MET A 137 10.28 -2.25 16.89
CA MET A 137 11.47 -1.88 17.65
C MET A 137 11.42 -2.37 19.10
N HIS A 138 10.28 -2.28 19.79
CA HIS A 138 10.16 -2.80 21.16
C HIS A 138 10.44 -4.30 21.25
N LYS A 139 10.03 -5.07 20.24
CA LYS A 139 10.27 -6.50 20.12
C LYS A 139 11.73 -6.82 19.79
N VAL A 140 12.32 -6.10 18.83
CA VAL A 140 13.73 -6.31 18.44
C VAL A 140 14.68 -5.90 19.58
N LEU A 141 14.34 -4.85 20.33
CA LEU A 141 15.12 -4.32 21.44
C LEU A 141 14.66 -4.87 22.79
N GLU A 142 14.12 -6.09 22.85
CA GLU A 142 13.60 -6.70 24.09
C GLU A 142 14.56 -6.58 25.28
N ASN A 143 15.87 -6.71 25.04
CA ASN A 143 16.93 -6.68 26.06
C ASN A 143 17.48 -5.28 26.40
N VAL A 144 16.92 -4.21 25.82
CA VAL A 144 17.34 -2.85 26.13
C VAL A 144 16.52 -2.32 27.30
N ASN A 145 17.20 -1.95 28.39
CA ASN A 145 16.60 -1.56 29.67
C ASN A 145 15.82 -0.24 29.63
N VAL A 146 16.10 0.63 28.65
CA VAL A 146 15.44 1.93 28.51
C VAL A 146 14.85 2.02 27.12
N LYS A 147 13.51 2.09 27.06
CA LYS A 147 12.75 2.30 25.83
C LYS A 147 11.90 3.53 26.07
N GLU A 148 12.27 4.63 25.45
CA GLU A 148 11.52 5.87 25.56
C GLU A 148 10.51 5.96 24.42
N ASP A 149 9.29 6.35 24.73
CA ASP A 149 8.33 6.74 23.71
C ASP A 149 8.56 8.19 23.25
N TYR A 150 7.96 8.58 22.13
CA TYR A 150 8.08 9.94 21.60
C TYR A 150 7.67 11.01 22.63
N CYS A 151 6.62 10.76 23.41
CA CYS A 151 6.17 11.69 24.45
C CYS A 151 7.20 11.83 25.58
N GLU A 152 7.75 10.71 26.07
CA GLU A 152 8.79 10.71 27.11
C GLU A 152 10.07 11.38 26.60
N MET A 153 10.46 11.09 25.36
CA MET A 153 11.58 11.77 24.70
C MET A 153 11.36 13.28 24.66
N MET A 154 10.15 13.73 24.27
CA MET A 154 9.83 15.15 24.22
C MET A 154 9.79 15.79 25.61
N GLU A 155 9.20 15.13 26.60
CA GLU A 155 9.19 15.60 27.99
C GLU A 155 10.61 15.75 28.53
N ASN A 156 11.50 14.79 28.27
CA ASN A 156 12.90 14.87 28.65
C ASN A 156 13.68 15.98 27.93
N ILE A 157 13.33 16.28 26.66
CA ILE A 157 13.96 17.38 25.90
C ILE A 157 13.48 18.74 26.41
N PHE A 158 12.20 18.88 26.77
CA PHE A 158 11.62 20.16 27.18
C PHE A 158 11.64 20.39 28.69
N GLY A 159 11.82 19.34 29.49
CA GLY A 159 11.67 19.34 30.94
C GLY A 159 12.91 19.77 31.72
N ASP A 160 14.14 19.55 31.22
CA ASP A 160 15.36 19.94 31.93
C ASP A 160 16.60 20.10 31.02
N GLU A 161 17.16 21.32 30.95
CA GLU A 161 18.45 21.62 30.27
C GLU A 161 19.67 21.13 31.07
N GLY A 162 19.48 20.53 32.25
CA GLY A 162 20.53 20.15 33.20
C GLY A 162 20.86 18.66 33.27
N GLU A 163 20.16 17.79 32.55
CA GLU A 163 20.42 16.35 32.61
C GLU A 163 21.73 15.93 31.92
N GLN A 164 22.44 15.00 32.55
CA GLN A 164 23.76 14.48 32.15
C GLN A 164 23.83 13.93 30.71
N TYR A 165 22.67 13.68 30.08
CA TYR A 165 22.57 13.11 28.73
C TYR A 165 21.90 14.04 27.70
N TYR A 166 21.51 15.27 28.07
CA TYR A 166 20.80 16.19 27.16
C TYR A 166 21.58 16.46 25.85
N ASP A 167 22.88 16.77 25.95
CA ASP A 167 23.73 17.05 24.79
C ASP A 167 23.88 15.84 23.86
N VAL A 168 23.94 14.62 24.44
CA VAL A 168 24.03 13.37 23.67
C VAL A 168 22.72 13.15 22.92
N ARG A 169 21.58 13.35 23.59
CA ARG A 169 20.23 13.19 23.02
C ARG A 169 19.96 14.14 21.84
N ILE A 170 20.27 15.43 21.99
CA ILE A 170 20.11 16.42 20.93
C ILE A 170 20.99 16.11 19.71
N LYS A 171 22.22 15.63 19.92
CA LYS A 171 23.10 15.21 18.82
C LYS A 171 22.55 14.00 18.07
N SER A 172 21.95 13.04 18.77
CA SER A 172 21.33 11.86 18.13
C SER A 172 20.06 12.17 17.34
N ILE A 173 19.35 13.27 17.60
CA ILE A 173 18.13 13.68 16.87
C ILE A 173 18.45 14.45 15.58
N LYS A 174 19.65 15.04 15.48
CA LYS A 174 20.04 15.87 14.32
C LYS A 174 20.35 15.09 13.04
N PHE A 175 20.31 13.76 13.07
CA PHE A 175 20.61 12.87 11.94
C PHE A 175 19.54 11.79 11.81
#